data_AF-A0A955CQU6-F1
#
_entry.id   AF-A0A955CQU6-F1
#
_cell.length_a   1.000
_cell.length_b   1.000
_cell.length_c   1.000
_cell.angle_alpha   90.00
_cell.angle_beta   90.00
_cell.angle_gamma   90.00
#
_symmetry.space_group_name_H-M   'P 1'
#
loop_
_entity.id
_entity.type
_entity.pdbx_description
1 polymer ?
#
loop_
_entity_poly.entity_id
_entity_poly.type
_entity_poly.pdbx_seq_one_letter_code
_entity_poly.pdbx_strand_id
1 'polypeptide(L)'
;LPSYWAGVRNEPYFLIPLVHGGGNYHLETGSPAGVGHSTQLISNENPGLTEAQIIQYWSDYQNLDTTLYTPYPTFVDSTQHIDMWMIMLDDDKVMISEWVNEPSASWAITSNNAAADFAARGFQVFRVPAVRSGGTHYTYTNAVICNDLVLVPTYTNSTASQFNDDALAVWQAAYPEKSIVQINCQALVTSAGVMHCIVMHVPAPASGDAPGVYMTSQNDGGTIDPGELVQTTWLFDSPDGVTTADLLLSTDGGASYSSVVGSGFDASTGTYYWTAPDVGTSDGRLRLVIRDGDGNESFDDSDVSFTITGSVCIADLTGDGVLNFFDVSVFLNAYTAMDPVADFTGDGLYDFFDVSAFLNAFNAGCP
;
A
#
# COMPACT_ATOMS: atom_id res chain seq x y z
N LEU A 1 16.49 10.29 -12.02
CA LEU A 1 15.84 9.09 -12.58
C LEU A 1 14.43 8.92 -12.00
N PRO A 2 14.21 8.90 -10.66
CA PRO A 2 12.86 8.77 -10.10
C PRO A 2 11.88 9.86 -10.54
N SER A 3 12.29 11.14 -10.50
CA SER A 3 11.45 12.26 -10.96
C SER A 3 11.10 12.23 -12.45
N TYR A 4 11.98 11.67 -13.29
CA TYR A 4 11.70 11.47 -14.71
C TYR A 4 10.66 10.36 -14.90
N TRP A 5 10.82 9.24 -14.18
CA TRP A 5 9.88 8.13 -14.24
C TRP A 5 8.49 8.53 -13.74
N ALA A 6 8.41 9.25 -12.62
CA ALA A 6 7.17 9.81 -12.10
C ALA A 6 6.46 10.71 -13.13
N GLY A 7 7.22 11.55 -13.84
CA GLY A 7 6.67 12.37 -14.94
C GLY A 7 6.18 11.56 -16.15
N VAL A 8 6.86 10.45 -16.48
CA VAL A 8 6.42 9.52 -17.55
C VAL A 8 5.15 8.78 -17.14
N ARG A 9 5.03 8.42 -15.86
CA ARG A 9 3.90 7.68 -15.28
C ARG A 9 2.72 8.55 -14.86
N ASN A 10 2.91 9.87 -14.80
CA ASN A 10 1.97 10.81 -14.18
C ASN A 10 1.63 10.43 -12.72
N GLU A 11 2.64 9.94 -11.99
CA GLU A 11 2.52 9.52 -10.60
C GLU A 11 3.11 10.58 -9.66
N PRO A 12 2.55 10.75 -8.45
CA PRO A 12 3.17 11.58 -7.43
C PRO A 12 4.53 10.99 -7.02
N TYR A 13 5.48 11.88 -6.72
CA TYR A 13 6.81 11.48 -6.30
C TYR A 13 7.12 11.99 -4.89
N PHE A 14 7.38 11.06 -3.99
CA PHE A 14 7.78 11.33 -2.61
C PHE A 14 9.25 10.97 -2.42
N LEU A 15 10.06 11.95 -2.00
CA LEU A 15 11.49 11.74 -1.78
C LEU A 15 11.75 11.44 -0.30
N ILE A 16 12.08 10.18 -0.01
CA ILE A 16 12.64 9.82 1.29
C ILE A 16 13.98 10.55 1.47
N PRO A 17 14.24 11.24 2.59
CA PRO A 17 15.44 12.04 2.80
C PRO A 17 16.65 11.18 3.19
N LEU A 18 16.90 10.12 2.43
CA LEU A 18 18.01 9.18 2.58
C LEU A 18 18.79 9.08 1.26
N VAL A 19 20.11 9.01 1.36
CA VAL A 19 20.95 8.48 0.28
C VAL A 19 20.93 6.96 0.41
N HIS A 20 20.39 6.26 -0.58
CA HIS A 20 20.33 4.79 -0.55
C HIS A 20 20.32 4.19 -1.96
N GLY A 21 20.83 2.96 -2.09
CA GLY A 21 20.71 2.14 -3.30
C GLY A 21 19.55 1.15 -3.21
N GLY A 22 18.79 0.96 -4.30
CA GLY A 22 17.69 -0.01 -4.36
C GLY A 22 18.14 -1.46 -4.09
N GLY A 23 19.35 -1.82 -4.51
CA GLY A 23 19.94 -3.15 -4.23
C GLY A 23 20.26 -3.37 -2.75
N ASN A 24 20.38 -2.32 -1.94
CA ASN A 24 20.56 -2.45 -0.49
C ASN A 24 19.22 -2.47 0.27
N TYR A 25 18.13 -2.88 -0.37
CA TYR A 25 16.84 -2.96 0.28
C TYR A 25 15.96 -4.12 -0.24
N HIS A 26 15.42 -4.91 0.67
CA HIS A 26 14.36 -5.88 0.40
C HIS A 26 13.21 -5.69 1.40
N LEU A 27 12.01 -6.12 1.03
CA LEU A 27 10.81 -5.99 1.86
C LEU A 27 10.13 -7.35 2.06
N GLU A 28 9.69 -7.58 3.30
CA GLU A 28 8.67 -8.57 3.66
C GLU A 28 7.31 -7.85 3.63
N THR A 29 6.27 -8.50 3.09
CA THR A 29 4.92 -8.00 3.35
C THR A 29 4.55 -8.31 4.80
N GLY A 30 3.85 -7.40 5.47
CA GLY A 30 3.48 -7.55 6.86
C GLY A 30 2.27 -6.68 7.21
N SER A 31 1.43 -7.19 8.10
CA SER A 31 0.31 -6.46 8.70
C SER A 31 0.53 -6.35 10.21
N PRO A 32 0.38 -5.16 10.84
CA PRO A 32 -0.07 -3.90 10.24
C PRO A 32 1.02 -3.07 9.54
N ALA A 33 2.30 -3.44 9.68
CA ALA A 33 3.44 -2.82 8.98
C ALA A 33 4.30 -3.90 8.33
N GLY A 34 4.87 -3.58 7.16
CA GLY A 34 5.85 -4.46 6.50
C GLY A 34 7.20 -4.43 7.21
N VAL A 35 8.08 -5.37 6.90
CA VAL A 35 9.45 -5.38 7.43
C VAL A 35 10.44 -5.08 6.31
N GLY A 36 11.26 -4.05 6.51
CA GLY A 36 12.33 -3.68 5.61
C GLY A 36 13.64 -4.37 5.99
N HIS A 37 14.49 -4.65 5.00
CA HIS A 37 15.80 -5.25 5.21
C HIS A 37 16.87 -4.51 4.45
N SER A 38 17.88 -4.04 5.15
CA SER A 38 19.02 -3.34 4.56
C SER A 38 20.31 -3.72 5.28
N THR A 39 21.46 -3.46 4.67
CA THR A 39 22.72 -3.50 5.43
C THR A 39 23.03 -2.15 6.06
N GLN A 40 23.89 -2.16 7.08
CA GLN A 40 24.42 -0.95 7.73
C GLN A 40 25.29 -0.07 6.81
N LEU A 41 25.43 -0.40 5.52
CA LEU A 41 25.94 0.53 4.52
C LEU A 41 25.18 1.87 4.57
N ILE A 42 23.86 1.81 4.78
CA ILE A 42 23.00 3.01 4.83
C ILE A 42 23.49 4.03 5.87
N SER A 43 24.05 3.57 6.99
CA SER A 43 24.60 4.42 8.05
C SER A 43 25.83 5.20 7.57
N ASN A 44 26.66 4.60 6.72
CA ASN A 44 27.83 5.25 6.12
C ASN A 44 27.42 6.24 5.02
N GLU A 45 26.35 5.93 4.28
CA GLU A 45 25.80 6.80 3.23
C GLU A 45 25.10 8.05 3.81
N ASN A 46 24.66 7.97 5.08
CA ASN A 46 23.93 9.03 5.77
C ASN A 46 24.60 9.43 7.10
N PRO A 47 25.85 9.95 7.09
CA PRO A 47 26.65 10.17 8.30
C PRO A 47 26.09 11.23 9.27
N GLY A 48 25.07 11.98 8.86
CA GLY A 48 24.37 12.96 9.69
C GLY A 48 23.17 12.38 10.46
N LEU A 49 22.82 11.11 10.24
CA LEU A 49 21.68 10.44 10.83
C LEU A 49 22.11 9.26 11.70
N THR A 50 21.36 9.03 12.78
CA THR A 50 21.45 7.78 13.55
C THR A 50 20.66 6.68 12.86
N GLU A 51 20.98 5.41 13.12
CA GLU A 51 20.22 4.26 12.60
C GLU A 51 18.72 4.37 12.95
N ALA A 52 18.38 4.83 14.15
CA ALA A 52 16.98 5.03 14.55
C ALA A 52 16.26 6.09 13.68
N GLN A 53 16.93 7.17 13.30
CA GLN A 53 16.35 8.18 12.40
C GLN A 53 16.20 7.64 10.97
N ILE A 54 17.16 6.84 10.52
CA ILE A 54 17.10 6.18 9.21
C ILE A 54 15.89 5.23 9.16
N ILE A 55 15.74 4.38 10.18
CA ILE A 55 14.59 3.46 10.30
C ILE A 55 13.27 4.25 10.38
N GLN A 56 13.23 5.36 11.13
CA GLN A 56 12.04 6.21 11.20
C GLN A 56 11.65 6.76 9.81
N TYR A 57 12.60 7.15 8.97
CA TYR A 57 12.27 7.60 7.62
C TYR A 57 11.64 6.50 6.76
N TRP A 58 12.07 5.25 6.87
CA TRP A 58 11.38 4.14 6.18
C TRP A 58 10.00 3.86 6.77
N SER A 59 9.83 3.99 8.09
CA SER A 59 8.52 3.89 8.73
C SER A 59 7.57 4.99 8.22
N ASP A 60 8.00 6.24 8.20
CA ASP A 60 7.18 7.39 7.81
C ASP A 60 6.79 7.36 6.33
N TYR A 61 7.70 6.92 5.44
CA TYR A 61 7.51 6.99 3.99
C TYR A 61 6.97 5.69 3.37
N GLN A 62 7.19 4.55 4.01
CA GLN A 62 6.88 3.23 3.43
C GLN A 62 6.14 2.31 4.41
N ASN A 63 5.86 2.74 5.64
CA ASN A 63 5.24 1.94 6.69
C ASN A 63 5.99 0.63 6.97
N LEU A 64 7.33 0.72 7.04
CA LEU A 64 8.23 -0.41 7.25
C LEU A 64 8.97 -0.32 8.59
N ASP A 65 8.99 -1.44 9.33
CA ASP A 65 9.94 -1.67 10.43
C ASP A 65 11.24 -2.26 9.84
N THR A 66 12.34 -1.52 9.84
CA THR A 66 13.54 -1.90 9.08
C THR A 66 14.62 -2.53 9.95
N THR A 67 15.04 -3.74 9.58
CA THR A 67 16.21 -4.43 10.15
C THR A 67 17.49 -4.07 9.38
N LEU A 68 18.55 -3.72 10.11
CA LEU A 68 19.88 -3.45 9.57
C LEU A 68 20.86 -4.60 9.86
N TYR A 69 21.37 -5.23 8.80
CA TYR A 69 22.36 -6.30 8.88
C TYR A 69 23.80 -5.79 8.75
N THR A 70 24.74 -6.47 9.38
CA THR A 70 26.17 -6.21 9.12
C THR A 70 26.49 -6.52 7.65
N PRO A 71 27.03 -5.57 6.87
CA PRO A 71 27.38 -5.82 5.48
C PRO A 71 28.56 -6.79 5.37
N TYR A 72 28.69 -7.43 4.22
CA TYR A 72 29.96 -8.07 3.87
C TYR A 72 31.09 -7.02 3.81
N PRO A 73 32.32 -7.38 4.20
CA PRO A 73 33.46 -6.49 4.03
C PRO A 73 33.65 -6.11 2.56
N THR A 74 34.11 -4.88 2.30
CA THR A 74 34.29 -4.36 0.93
C THR A 74 35.24 -5.17 0.04
N PHE A 75 36.15 -5.94 0.64
CA PHE A 75 37.06 -6.85 -0.10
C PHE A 75 36.41 -8.22 -0.43
N VAL A 76 35.26 -8.51 0.17
CA VAL A 76 34.41 -9.66 -0.18
C VAL A 76 33.39 -9.19 -1.21
N ASP A 77 32.64 -8.14 -0.89
CA ASP A 77 31.65 -7.52 -1.75
C ASP A 77 31.78 -6.00 -1.65
N SER A 78 32.17 -5.35 -2.75
CA SER A 78 32.46 -3.91 -2.72
C SER A 78 31.23 -3.03 -2.69
N THR A 79 30.04 -3.56 -3.01
CA THR A 79 28.79 -2.80 -2.92
C THR A 79 28.26 -2.78 -1.51
N GLN A 80 28.51 -3.85 -0.74
CA GLN A 80 27.95 -4.05 0.59
C GLN A 80 26.41 -4.14 0.60
N HIS A 81 25.79 -4.34 -0.56
CA HIS A 81 24.35 -4.43 -0.70
C HIS A 81 23.80 -5.76 -0.18
N ILE A 82 22.53 -5.75 0.25
CA ILE A 82 21.83 -6.93 0.73
C ILE A 82 21.47 -7.91 -0.40
N ASP A 83 21.11 -7.41 -1.59
CA ASP A 83 20.75 -8.21 -2.76
C ASP A 83 21.89 -9.12 -3.25
N MET A 84 23.12 -8.82 -2.86
CA MET A 84 24.29 -9.64 -3.16
C MET A 84 24.34 -10.92 -2.33
N TRP A 85 23.59 -11.04 -1.23
CA TRP A 85 23.62 -12.24 -0.38
C TRP A 85 22.27 -12.71 0.18
N MET A 86 21.21 -11.93 0.02
CA MET A 86 19.86 -12.28 0.44
C MET A 86 18.85 -11.73 -0.56
N ILE A 87 17.79 -12.49 -0.84
CA ILE A 87 16.63 -12.03 -1.61
C ILE A 87 15.36 -12.59 -0.98
N MET A 88 14.39 -11.71 -0.74
CA MET A 88 13.05 -12.10 -0.29
C MET A 88 12.31 -12.74 -1.46
N LEU A 89 11.64 -13.87 -1.19
CA LEU A 89 10.92 -14.61 -2.21
C LEU A 89 9.41 -14.38 -2.06
N ASP A 90 8.90 -14.63 -0.85
CA ASP A 90 7.48 -14.60 -0.53
C ASP A 90 7.31 -14.18 0.93
N ASP A 91 6.07 -14.08 1.40
CA ASP A 91 5.72 -13.70 2.77
C ASP A 91 6.31 -14.65 3.82
N ASP A 92 6.60 -15.89 3.44
CA ASP A 92 7.16 -16.94 4.29
C ASP A 92 8.41 -17.61 3.71
N LYS A 93 9.04 -17.04 2.67
CA LYS A 93 10.21 -17.61 1.99
C LYS A 93 11.33 -16.60 1.78
N VAL A 94 12.55 -17.02 2.05
CA VAL A 94 13.75 -16.23 1.80
C VAL A 94 14.85 -17.09 1.19
N MET A 95 15.64 -16.52 0.29
CA MET A 95 16.86 -17.15 -0.21
C MET A 95 18.09 -16.39 0.30
N ILE A 96 19.02 -17.13 0.90
CA ILE A 96 20.23 -16.56 1.51
C ILE A 96 21.46 -17.34 1.04
N SER A 97 22.52 -16.61 0.74
CA SER A 97 23.81 -17.17 0.31
C SER A 97 24.44 -18.09 1.36
N GLU A 98 25.07 -19.16 0.90
CA GLU A 98 25.85 -20.12 1.68
C GLU A 98 27.28 -20.21 1.13
N TRP A 99 28.26 -19.77 1.92
CA TRP A 99 29.67 -19.76 1.52
C TRP A 99 30.30 -21.15 1.56
N VAL A 100 30.18 -21.89 0.46
CA VAL A 100 30.57 -23.31 0.38
C VAL A 100 32.09 -23.56 0.49
N ASN A 101 32.91 -22.62 0.02
CA ASN A 101 34.38 -22.74 0.08
C ASN A 101 34.98 -22.10 1.35
N GLU A 102 34.22 -21.25 2.04
CA GLU A 102 34.69 -20.47 3.18
C GLU A 102 33.64 -20.44 4.32
N PRO A 103 33.15 -21.61 4.78
CA PRO A 103 31.95 -21.69 5.63
C PRO A 103 32.14 -21.10 7.03
N SER A 104 33.38 -20.87 7.45
CA SER A 104 33.72 -20.31 8.77
C SER A 104 34.23 -18.87 8.71
N ALA A 105 34.25 -18.24 7.53
CA ALA A 105 34.63 -16.84 7.41
C ALA A 105 33.60 -15.91 8.07
N SER A 106 34.02 -14.70 8.48
CA SER A 106 33.12 -13.76 9.18
C SER A 106 31.90 -13.36 8.34
N TRP A 107 32.04 -13.21 7.03
CA TRP A 107 30.92 -12.94 6.12
C TRP A 107 29.99 -14.14 5.95
N ALA A 108 30.51 -15.37 6.04
CA ALA A 108 29.67 -16.57 6.06
C ALA A 108 28.78 -16.59 7.31
N ILE A 109 29.34 -16.18 8.46
CA ILE A 109 28.60 -16.04 9.72
C ILE A 109 27.45 -15.03 9.58
N THR A 110 27.65 -13.89 8.91
CA THR A 110 26.58 -12.92 8.63
C THR A 110 25.37 -13.58 7.97
N SER A 111 25.57 -14.24 6.83
CA SER A 111 24.48 -14.92 6.11
C SER A 111 23.91 -16.13 6.85
N ASN A 112 24.70 -16.79 7.70
CA ASN A 112 24.23 -17.92 8.51
C ASN A 112 23.34 -17.45 9.66
N ASN A 113 23.71 -16.34 10.32
CA ASN A 113 22.91 -15.73 11.37
C ASN A 113 21.57 -15.22 10.82
N ALA A 114 21.58 -14.57 9.64
CA ALA A 114 20.33 -14.17 8.98
C ALA A 114 19.44 -15.38 8.70
N ALA A 115 19.98 -16.46 8.13
CA ALA A 115 19.18 -17.68 7.92
C ALA A 115 18.64 -18.30 9.21
N ALA A 116 19.42 -18.33 10.28
CA ALA A 116 18.94 -18.83 11.57
C ALA A 116 17.81 -17.96 12.14
N ASP A 117 17.92 -16.64 12.00
CA ASP A 117 16.89 -15.69 12.41
C ASP A 117 15.58 -15.87 11.63
N PHE A 118 15.64 -15.90 10.29
CA PHE A 118 14.47 -16.14 9.45
C PHE A 118 13.81 -17.49 9.75
N ALA A 119 14.60 -18.56 9.91
CA ALA A 119 14.08 -19.87 10.30
C ALA A 119 13.39 -19.84 11.68
N ALA A 120 13.95 -19.10 12.65
CA ALA A 120 13.35 -18.93 13.97
C ALA A 120 12.03 -18.13 13.91
N ARG A 121 11.88 -17.23 12.93
CA ARG A 121 10.65 -16.49 12.61
C ARG A 121 9.63 -17.32 11.81
N GLY A 122 9.96 -18.56 11.43
CA GLY A 122 9.06 -19.49 10.74
C GLY A 122 9.17 -19.49 9.22
N PHE A 123 10.13 -18.75 8.64
CA PHE A 123 10.33 -18.74 7.20
C PHE A 123 10.90 -20.07 6.70
N GLN A 124 10.50 -20.46 5.49
CA GLN A 124 11.21 -21.43 4.70
C GLN A 124 12.48 -20.77 4.11
N VAL A 125 13.63 -21.15 4.68
CA VAL A 125 14.93 -20.61 4.28
C VAL A 125 15.58 -21.50 3.22
N PHE A 126 15.78 -20.94 2.03
CA PHE A 126 16.54 -21.56 0.95
C PHE A 126 17.99 -21.09 0.99
N ARG A 127 18.93 -22.02 0.78
CA ARG A 127 20.37 -21.78 0.83
C ARG A 127 20.97 -22.00 -0.54
N VAL A 128 21.58 -20.97 -1.11
CA VAL A 128 22.17 -21.03 -2.45
C VAL A 128 23.69 -20.82 -2.35
N PRO A 129 24.53 -21.56 -3.10
CA PRO A 129 25.98 -21.41 -2.98
C PRO A 129 26.46 -19.97 -3.21
N ALA A 130 27.51 -19.57 -2.50
CA ALA A 130 28.28 -18.35 -2.77
C ALA A 130 29.76 -18.68 -2.71
N VAL A 131 30.52 -18.13 -3.66
CA VAL A 131 31.97 -18.31 -3.72
C VAL A 131 32.65 -17.02 -4.13
N ARG A 132 33.95 -16.91 -3.85
CA ARG A 132 34.78 -15.84 -4.40
C ARG A 132 36.00 -16.39 -5.10
N SER A 133 36.44 -15.68 -6.14
CA SER A 133 37.65 -16.01 -6.88
C SER A 133 38.21 -14.74 -7.51
N GLY A 134 39.52 -14.51 -7.35
CA GLY A 134 40.19 -13.34 -7.95
C GLY A 134 39.65 -11.98 -7.47
N GLY A 135 39.09 -11.90 -6.26
CA GLY A 135 38.48 -10.67 -5.73
C GLY A 135 37.02 -10.43 -6.18
N THR A 136 36.44 -11.35 -6.95
CA THR A 136 35.04 -11.29 -7.37
C THR A 136 34.18 -12.19 -6.49
N HIS A 137 33.06 -11.66 -5.99
CA HIS A 137 31.99 -12.40 -5.32
C HIS A 137 31.00 -12.93 -6.36
N TYR A 138 30.86 -14.25 -6.43
CA TYR A 138 29.89 -14.93 -7.28
C TYR A 138 28.68 -15.34 -6.44
N THR A 139 27.60 -14.58 -6.61
CA THR A 139 26.33 -14.77 -5.90
C THR A 139 25.26 -15.35 -6.81
N TYR A 140 24.33 -16.11 -6.26
CA TYR A 140 23.13 -16.55 -6.98
C TYR A 140 21.83 -15.96 -6.39
N THR A 141 21.92 -15.07 -5.41
CA THR A 141 20.76 -14.32 -4.87
C THR A 141 20.44 -13.08 -5.69
N ASN A 142 21.42 -12.55 -6.45
CA ASN A 142 21.25 -11.37 -7.31
C ASN A 142 20.51 -11.73 -8.62
N ALA A 143 19.31 -12.29 -8.45
CA ALA A 143 18.38 -12.80 -9.45
C ALA A 143 17.24 -11.79 -9.68
N VAL A 144 16.44 -12.02 -10.71
CA VAL A 144 15.28 -11.18 -11.05
C VAL A 144 14.02 -12.02 -10.96
N ILE A 145 13.04 -11.60 -10.16
CA ILE A 145 11.74 -12.25 -10.03
C ILE A 145 10.70 -11.31 -10.64
N CYS A 146 10.11 -11.69 -11.78
CA CYS A 146 9.13 -10.88 -12.47
C CYS A 146 7.94 -11.76 -12.87
N ASN A 147 6.82 -11.60 -12.17
CA ASN A 147 5.61 -12.40 -12.36
C ASN A 147 5.93 -13.92 -12.30
N ASP A 148 5.65 -14.66 -13.37
CA ASP A 148 5.88 -16.11 -13.48
C ASP A 148 7.31 -16.48 -13.94
N LEU A 149 8.21 -15.51 -14.09
CA LEU A 149 9.57 -15.69 -14.58
C LEU A 149 10.60 -15.37 -13.48
N VAL A 150 11.61 -16.23 -13.34
CA VAL A 150 12.80 -15.96 -12.53
C VAL A 150 14.06 -16.08 -13.38
N LEU A 151 14.88 -15.03 -13.42
CA LEU A 151 16.18 -15.03 -14.07
C LEU A 151 17.27 -15.26 -13.03
N VAL A 152 17.99 -16.38 -13.15
CA VAL A 152 19.04 -16.81 -12.22
C VAL A 152 20.41 -16.67 -12.88
N PRO A 153 21.42 -16.10 -12.22
CA PRO A 153 22.74 -15.98 -12.84
C PRO A 153 23.43 -17.33 -13.01
N THR A 154 24.28 -17.41 -14.02
CA THR A 154 25.26 -18.48 -14.21
C THR A 154 26.62 -17.91 -14.56
N TYR A 155 27.65 -18.71 -14.32
CA TYR A 155 29.03 -18.28 -14.48
C TYR A 155 29.84 -19.29 -15.29
N THR A 156 30.89 -18.80 -15.95
CA THR A 156 31.87 -19.65 -16.67
C THR A 156 33.20 -19.74 -15.92
N ASN A 157 33.39 -18.96 -14.85
CA ASN A 157 34.55 -19.08 -13.97
C ASN A 157 34.60 -20.47 -13.35
N SER A 158 35.76 -21.14 -13.37
CA SER A 158 35.89 -22.52 -12.91
C SER A 158 35.57 -22.74 -11.43
N THR A 159 35.74 -21.73 -10.58
CA THR A 159 35.38 -21.81 -9.15
C THR A 159 33.86 -21.75 -8.96
N ALA A 160 33.15 -20.93 -9.74
CA ALA A 160 31.72 -20.69 -9.58
C ALA A 160 30.84 -21.62 -10.44
N SER A 161 31.27 -21.93 -11.66
CA SER A 161 30.49 -22.67 -12.67
C SER A 161 30.05 -24.06 -12.23
N GLN A 162 30.83 -24.72 -11.37
CA GLN A 162 30.47 -26.01 -10.78
C GLN A 162 29.21 -25.96 -9.90
N PHE A 163 28.80 -24.76 -9.45
CA PHE A 163 27.63 -24.54 -8.61
C PHE A 163 26.41 -24.01 -9.38
N ASN A 164 26.49 -23.86 -10.71
CA ASN A 164 25.36 -23.37 -11.51
C ASN A 164 24.15 -24.31 -11.39
N ASP A 165 24.36 -25.62 -11.47
CA ASP A 165 23.29 -26.63 -11.40
C ASP A 165 22.70 -26.74 -9.99
N ASP A 166 23.55 -26.65 -8.96
CA ASP A 166 23.12 -26.61 -7.55
C ASP A 166 22.23 -25.39 -7.29
N ALA A 167 22.64 -24.22 -7.77
CA ALA A 167 21.86 -22.99 -7.64
C ALA A 167 20.52 -23.09 -8.37
N LEU A 168 20.50 -23.66 -9.58
CA LEU A 168 19.26 -23.89 -10.34
C LEU A 168 18.29 -24.78 -9.55
N ALA A 169 18.79 -25.88 -8.98
CA ALA A 169 17.96 -26.81 -8.21
C ALA A 169 17.32 -26.15 -6.99
N VAL A 170 18.06 -25.28 -6.27
CA VAL A 170 17.53 -24.52 -5.14
C VAL A 170 16.44 -23.53 -5.59
N TRP A 171 16.66 -22.80 -6.68
CA TRP A 171 15.65 -21.89 -7.23
C TRP A 171 14.39 -22.61 -7.72
N GLN A 172 14.53 -23.76 -8.36
CA GLN A 172 13.40 -24.61 -8.77
C GLN A 172 12.64 -25.20 -7.58
N ALA A 173 13.34 -25.51 -6.48
CA ALA A 173 12.70 -25.96 -5.24
C ALA A 173 11.95 -24.81 -4.54
N ALA A 174 12.46 -23.58 -4.65
CA ALA A 174 11.83 -22.39 -4.07
C ALA A 174 10.56 -21.96 -4.82
N TYR A 175 10.58 -22.09 -6.14
CA TYR A 175 9.46 -21.74 -7.02
C TYR A 175 9.15 -22.87 -8.02
N PRO A 176 8.48 -23.95 -7.56
CA PRO A 176 8.11 -25.06 -8.44
C PRO A 176 7.13 -24.67 -9.56
N GLU A 177 6.41 -23.56 -9.40
CA GLU A 177 5.40 -23.06 -10.32
C GLU A 177 5.91 -22.02 -11.33
N LYS A 178 7.07 -21.41 -11.08
CA LYS A 178 7.64 -20.36 -11.95
C LYS A 178 8.56 -20.95 -13.03
N SER A 179 8.68 -20.21 -14.13
CA SER A 179 9.68 -20.48 -15.16
C SER A 179 11.05 -19.96 -14.71
N ILE A 180 11.99 -20.86 -14.41
CA ILE A 180 13.35 -20.49 -14.00
C ILE A 180 14.29 -20.54 -15.21
N VAL A 181 14.92 -19.41 -15.55
CA VAL A 181 15.83 -19.28 -16.69
C VAL A 181 17.20 -18.84 -16.22
N GLN A 182 18.23 -19.59 -16.60
CA GLN A 182 19.61 -19.24 -16.31
C GLN A 182 20.19 -18.31 -17.37
N ILE A 183 20.83 -17.23 -16.92
CA ILE A 183 21.47 -16.22 -17.77
C ILE A 183 22.95 -16.16 -17.43
N ASN A 184 23.83 -16.19 -18.44
CA ASN A 184 25.27 -16.06 -18.21
C ASN A 184 25.61 -14.64 -17.80
N CYS A 185 26.06 -14.48 -16.57
CA CYS A 185 26.39 -13.20 -15.94
C CYS A 185 27.88 -13.02 -15.68
N GLN A 186 28.75 -13.84 -16.28
CA GLN A 186 30.19 -13.80 -16.05
C GLN A 186 30.80 -12.40 -16.31
N ALA A 187 30.29 -11.69 -17.32
CA ALA A 187 30.79 -10.35 -17.65
C ALA A 187 30.28 -9.27 -16.69
N LEU A 188 29.14 -9.50 -16.03
CA LEU A 188 28.53 -8.55 -15.10
C LEU A 188 29.19 -8.63 -13.71
N VAL A 189 29.33 -9.86 -13.20
CA VAL A 189 29.74 -10.12 -11.81
C VAL A 189 31.12 -9.54 -11.46
N THR A 190 32.00 -9.37 -12.44
CA THR A 190 33.31 -8.73 -12.25
C THR A 190 33.25 -7.25 -11.91
N SER A 191 32.09 -6.61 -12.09
CA SER A 191 31.81 -5.23 -11.69
C SER A 191 31.09 -5.13 -10.34
N ALA A 192 31.11 -6.20 -9.54
CA ALA A 192 30.50 -6.29 -8.21
C ALA A 192 28.96 -6.14 -8.20
N GLY A 193 28.29 -6.58 -9.26
CA GLY A 193 26.83 -6.68 -9.34
C GLY A 193 26.40 -7.66 -10.42
N VAL A 194 25.15 -8.11 -10.40
CA VAL A 194 24.62 -9.05 -11.40
C VAL A 194 23.34 -8.50 -12.03
N MET A 195 22.26 -9.28 -12.15
CA MET A 195 21.06 -8.85 -12.86
C MET A 195 20.18 -7.94 -12.02
N HIS A 196 19.99 -8.26 -10.73
CA HIS A 196 19.17 -7.45 -9.83
C HIS A 196 19.69 -6.01 -9.75
N CYS A 197 21.02 -5.82 -9.75
CA CYS A 197 21.63 -4.50 -9.68
C CYS A 197 21.38 -3.60 -10.90
N ILE A 198 20.92 -4.15 -12.04
CA ILE A 198 20.73 -3.42 -13.30
C ILE A 198 19.28 -3.40 -13.77
N VAL A 199 18.34 -3.86 -12.95
CA VAL A 199 16.90 -3.82 -13.23
C VAL A 199 16.16 -3.13 -12.09
N MET A 200 14.96 -2.65 -12.36
CA MET A 200 14.02 -2.20 -11.34
C MET A 200 12.63 -2.66 -11.73
N HIS A 201 11.93 -3.29 -10.79
CA HIS A 201 10.54 -3.71 -10.99
C HIS A 201 9.62 -2.49 -10.92
N VAL A 202 8.54 -2.54 -11.70
CA VAL A 202 7.42 -1.62 -11.60
C VAL A 202 6.21 -2.48 -11.24
N PRO A 203 5.66 -2.37 -10.01
CA PRO A 203 4.49 -3.15 -9.63
C PRO A 203 3.29 -2.75 -10.50
N ALA A 204 2.39 -3.69 -10.75
CA ALA A 204 1.09 -3.37 -11.31
C ALA A 204 0.22 -2.70 -10.23
N PRO A 205 -0.72 -1.81 -10.60
CA PRO A 205 -1.68 -1.26 -9.65
C PRO A 205 -2.44 -2.37 -8.92
N ALA A 206 -2.65 -2.20 -7.61
CA ALA A 206 -3.39 -3.19 -6.81
C ALA A 206 -4.86 -3.36 -7.27
N SER A 207 -5.41 -2.34 -7.92
CA SER A 207 -6.75 -2.31 -8.51
C SER A 207 -6.86 -3.00 -9.87
N GLY A 208 -5.76 -3.56 -10.40
CA GLY A 208 -5.74 -4.19 -11.72
C GLY A 208 -5.89 -3.14 -12.83
N ASP A 209 -6.84 -3.37 -13.74
CA ASP A 209 -7.11 -2.45 -14.85
C ASP A 209 -7.91 -1.21 -14.40
N ALA A 210 -8.58 -1.28 -13.25
CA ALA A 210 -9.24 -0.10 -12.67
C ALA A 210 -8.20 0.87 -12.12
N PRO A 211 -8.41 2.19 -12.22
CA PRO A 211 -7.49 3.15 -11.64
C PRO A 211 -7.48 3.00 -10.12
N GLY A 212 -6.33 3.02 -9.46
CA GLY A 212 -6.24 3.13 -8.00
C GLY A 212 -6.59 4.54 -7.57
N VAL A 213 -7.25 4.70 -6.42
CA VAL A 213 -7.57 6.02 -5.84
C VAL A 213 -7.29 6.03 -4.35
N TYR A 214 -6.79 7.17 -3.87
CA TYR A 214 -6.57 7.43 -2.46
C TYR A 214 -6.98 8.86 -2.11
N MET A 215 -8.04 9.00 -1.33
CA MET A 215 -8.50 10.27 -0.79
C MET A 215 -7.51 10.71 0.30
N THR A 216 -6.99 11.93 0.17
CA THR A 216 -5.94 12.47 1.05
C THR A 216 -6.45 13.52 2.03
N SER A 217 -7.73 13.88 1.93
CA SER A 217 -8.41 14.87 2.76
C SER A 217 -9.62 14.26 3.45
N GLN A 218 -10.14 14.90 4.49
CA GLN A 218 -11.27 14.42 5.29
C GLN A 218 -11.01 13.07 6.02
N ASN A 219 -9.73 12.71 6.22
CA ASN A 219 -9.32 11.50 6.95
C ASN A 219 -9.00 11.79 8.44
N ASP A 220 -9.14 13.04 8.90
CA ASP A 220 -8.86 13.50 10.26
C ASP A 220 -10.14 13.84 11.06
N GLY A 221 -11.31 13.65 10.45
CA GLY A 221 -12.61 13.96 11.03
C GLY A 221 -12.92 15.45 11.04
N GLY A 222 -13.37 15.98 12.17
CA GLY A 222 -13.66 17.40 12.34
C GLY A 222 -15.13 17.78 12.10
N THR A 223 -15.37 19.06 11.88
CA THR A 223 -16.71 19.65 11.78
C THR A 223 -16.79 20.55 10.56
N ILE A 224 -17.83 20.36 9.76
CA ILE A 224 -18.13 21.12 8.55
C ILE A 224 -19.48 21.82 8.76
N ASP A 225 -19.52 23.12 8.48
CA ASP A 225 -20.77 23.87 8.57
C ASP A 225 -21.55 23.84 7.25
N PRO A 226 -22.90 23.82 7.27
CA PRO A 226 -23.70 23.96 6.06
C PRO A 226 -23.32 25.18 5.22
N GLY A 227 -23.21 24.99 3.90
CA GLY A 227 -22.81 26.03 2.96
C GLY A 227 -21.31 26.31 2.91
N GLU A 228 -20.50 25.67 3.75
CA GLU A 228 -19.03 25.75 3.66
C GLU A 228 -18.54 25.21 2.32
N LEU A 229 -17.55 25.89 1.74
CA LEU A 229 -16.87 25.41 0.53
C LEU A 229 -15.69 24.53 0.94
N VAL A 230 -15.88 23.22 0.84
CA VAL A 230 -14.92 22.21 1.29
C VAL A 230 -14.07 21.75 0.10
N GLN A 231 -12.77 21.63 0.32
CA GLN A 231 -11.84 21.05 -0.64
C GLN A 231 -11.63 19.58 -0.35
N THR A 232 -11.83 18.75 -1.36
CA THR A 232 -11.42 17.34 -1.35
C THR A 232 -10.23 17.14 -2.29
N THR A 233 -9.22 16.39 -1.85
CA THR A 233 -8.00 16.08 -2.59
C THR A 233 -7.73 14.59 -2.62
N TRP A 234 -7.15 14.09 -3.70
CA TRP A 234 -6.84 12.67 -3.87
C TRP A 234 -5.59 12.46 -4.71
N LEU A 235 -5.05 11.25 -4.61
CA LEU A 235 -4.07 10.68 -5.52
C LEU A 235 -4.74 9.55 -6.30
N PHE A 236 -4.19 9.24 -7.46
CA PHE A 236 -4.60 8.08 -8.22
C PHE A 236 -3.38 7.36 -8.83
N ASP A 237 -3.54 6.07 -9.09
CA ASP A 237 -2.57 5.24 -9.80
C ASP A 237 -3.27 4.59 -10.99
N SER A 238 -3.05 5.15 -12.18
CA SER A 238 -3.65 4.62 -13.41
C SER A 238 -2.65 4.71 -14.55
N PRO A 239 -2.27 3.59 -15.19
CA PRO A 239 -1.32 3.62 -16.29
C PRO A 239 -1.83 4.40 -17.51
N ASP A 240 -3.14 4.41 -17.72
CA ASP A 240 -3.80 5.10 -18.84
C ASP A 240 -4.45 6.44 -18.41
N GLY A 241 -4.29 6.82 -17.14
CA GLY A 241 -4.86 8.01 -16.54
C GLY A 241 -6.33 7.86 -16.13
N VAL A 242 -6.94 8.97 -15.74
CA VAL A 242 -8.33 9.04 -15.27
C VAL A 242 -9.07 10.13 -16.04
N THR A 243 -10.39 9.99 -16.16
CA THR A 243 -11.25 10.91 -16.92
C THR A 243 -12.20 11.68 -16.00
N THR A 244 -13.01 10.96 -15.23
CA THR A 244 -14.10 11.57 -14.46
C THR A 244 -14.15 11.05 -13.04
N ALA A 245 -14.70 11.85 -12.15
CA ALA A 245 -14.96 11.48 -10.79
C ALA A 245 -16.32 11.97 -10.29
N ASP A 246 -16.89 11.22 -9.36
CA ASP A 246 -18.06 11.59 -8.55
C ASP A 246 -17.67 11.62 -7.07
N LEU A 247 -18.27 12.53 -6.32
CA LEU A 247 -18.12 12.63 -4.88
C LEU A 247 -19.47 12.43 -4.22
N LEU A 248 -19.55 11.42 -3.35
CA LEU A 248 -20.74 11.01 -2.65
C LEU A 248 -20.57 11.25 -1.15
N LEU A 249 -21.65 11.65 -0.48
CA LEU A 249 -21.73 11.85 0.96
C LEU A 249 -22.60 10.75 1.57
N SER A 250 -22.07 10.17 2.65
CA SER A 250 -22.76 9.30 3.60
C SER A 250 -23.04 10.09 4.87
N THR A 251 -24.18 9.83 5.49
CA THR A 251 -24.60 10.39 6.78
C THR A 251 -24.76 9.32 7.86
N ASP A 252 -24.39 8.07 7.55
CA ASP A 252 -24.64 6.86 8.33
C ASP A 252 -23.36 6.06 8.62
N GLY A 253 -22.20 6.74 8.64
CA GLY A 253 -20.91 6.14 8.94
C GLY A 253 -20.30 5.33 7.78
N GLY A 254 -20.80 5.53 6.56
CA GLY A 254 -20.36 4.83 5.35
C GLY A 254 -21.14 3.55 5.05
N ALA A 255 -22.28 3.33 5.72
CA ALA A 255 -23.16 2.20 5.40
C ALA A 255 -23.85 2.40 4.04
N SER A 256 -24.18 3.64 3.69
CA SER A 256 -24.71 4.03 2.38
C SER A 256 -24.19 5.40 1.92
N TYR A 257 -24.17 5.61 0.61
CA TYR A 257 -23.70 6.85 -0.03
C TYR A 257 -24.78 7.37 -1.00
N SER A 258 -25.88 7.88 -0.45
CA SER A 258 -27.08 8.27 -1.20
C SER A 258 -27.04 9.70 -1.74
N SER A 259 -26.18 10.57 -1.20
CA SER A 259 -26.11 11.98 -1.57
C SER A 259 -24.95 12.26 -2.54
N VAL A 260 -25.23 12.82 -3.71
CA VAL A 260 -24.20 13.23 -4.68
C VAL A 260 -23.84 14.69 -4.45
N VAL A 261 -22.62 14.97 -3.98
CA VAL A 261 -22.12 16.34 -3.74
C VAL A 261 -21.24 16.87 -4.89
N GLY A 262 -20.87 16.00 -5.82
CA GLY A 262 -20.25 16.35 -7.10
C GLY A 262 -20.32 15.19 -8.08
N SER A 263 -20.47 15.47 -9.38
CA SER A 263 -20.51 14.41 -10.39
C SER A 263 -19.87 14.83 -11.71
N GLY A 264 -19.20 13.88 -12.36
CA GLY A 264 -18.61 14.02 -13.70
C GLY A 264 -17.52 15.09 -13.81
N PHE A 265 -16.85 15.43 -12.70
CA PHE A 265 -15.75 16.40 -12.71
C PHE A 265 -14.44 15.74 -13.14
N ASP A 266 -13.48 16.55 -13.61
CA ASP A 266 -12.19 16.06 -14.09
C ASP A 266 -11.39 15.43 -12.94
N ALA A 267 -11.19 14.11 -13.02
CA ALA A 267 -10.47 13.34 -12.01
C ALA A 267 -8.96 13.64 -12.01
N SER A 268 -8.42 14.13 -13.13
CA SER A 268 -6.97 14.32 -13.31
C SER A 268 -6.41 15.51 -12.53
N THR A 269 -7.27 16.40 -12.02
CA THR A 269 -6.87 17.55 -11.23
C THR A 269 -6.36 17.18 -9.83
N GLY A 270 -6.74 16.00 -9.32
CA GLY A 270 -6.48 15.58 -7.94
C GLY A 270 -7.22 16.41 -6.88
N THR A 271 -8.16 17.28 -7.28
CA THR A 271 -8.91 18.12 -6.36
C THR A 271 -10.27 18.56 -6.88
N TYR A 272 -11.23 18.69 -5.96
CA TYR A 272 -12.56 19.20 -6.22
C TYR A 272 -13.05 20.04 -5.02
N TYR A 273 -13.80 21.11 -5.31
CA TYR A 273 -14.47 21.90 -4.28
C TYR A 273 -15.97 21.62 -4.33
N TRP A 274 -16.57 21.34 -3.17
CA TRP A 274 -18.00 21.11 -3.02
C TRP A 274 -18.57 21.98 -1.90
N THR A 275 -19.86 22.28 -1.99
CA THR A 275 -20.56 23.04 -0.96
C THR A 275 -21.26 22.06 -0.03
N ALA A 276 -20.97 22.15 1.27
CA ALA A 276 -21.58 21.29 2.28
C ALA A 276 -23.12 21.47 2.28
N PRO A 277 -23.91 20.39 2.18
CA PRO A 277 -25.35 20.48 2.25
C PRO A 277 -25.79 20.78 3.70
N ASP A 278 -27.03 21.25 3.87
CA ASP A 278 -27.60 21.48 5.20
C ASP A 278 -28.13 20.18 5.82
N VAL A 279 -27.24 19.20 6.03
CA VAL A 279 -27.58 17.89 6.58
C VAL A 279 -26.86 17.67 7.90
N GLY A 280 -27.60 17.35 8.95
CA GLY A 280 -27.05 17.07 10.28
C GLY A 280 -26.61 15.62 10.44
N THR A 281 -25.32 15.39 10.68
CA THR A 281 -24.80 14.04 11.01
C THR A 281 -23.51 14.14 11.83
N SER A 282 -23.30 13.22 12.77
CA SER A 282 -22.02 12.99 13.44
C SER A 282 -21.13 11.96 12.73
N ASP A 283 -21.70 11.25 11.76
CA ASP A 283 -21.12 10.06 11.13
C ASP A 283 -20.95 10.28 9.61
N GLY A 284 -20.62 11.52 9.23
CA GLY A 284 -20.37 11.90 7.85
C GLY A 284 -19.16 11.18 7.26
N ARG A 285 -19.30 10.58 6.08
CA ARG A 285 -18.20 9.98 5.32
C ARG A 285 -18.30 10.38 3.85
N LEU A 286 -17.17 10.48 3.17
CA LEU A 286 -17.14 10.72 1.72
C LEU A 286 -16.70 9.47 0.97
N ARG A 287 -17.26 9.28 -0.22
CA ARG A 287 -16.78 8.33 -1.22
C ARG A 287 -16.42 9.06 -2.49
N LEU A 288 -15.18 8.93 -2.93
CA LEU A 288 -14.73 9.40 -4.23
C LEU A 288 -14.71 8.23 -5.20
N VAL A 289 -15.50 8.29 -6.26
CA VAL A 289 -15.50 7.30 -7.33
C VAL A 289 -14.76 7.89 -8.52
N ILE A 290 -13.73 7.22 -9.02
CA ILE A 290 -12.97 7.66 -10.20
C ILE A 290 -13.13 6.66 -11.35
N ARG A 291 -13.02 7.16 -12.59
CA ARG A 291 -13.13 6.36 -13.82
C ARG A 291 -12.03 6.68 -14.81
N ASP A 292 -11.59 5.70 -15.57
CA ASP A 292 -10.63 5.86 -16.67
C ASP A 292 -11.33 6.09 -18.03
N GLY A 293 -10.56 6.02 -19.12
CA GLY A 293 -11.07 6.19 -20.49
C GLY A 293 -11.78 4.96 -21.06
N ASP A 294 -11.55 3.79 -20.48
CA ASP A 294 -12.12 2.51 -20.90
C ASP A 294 -13.39 2.16 -20.10
N GLY A 295 -13.70 2.96 -19.08
CA GLY A 295 -14.89 2.82 -18.24
C GLY A 295 -14.67 1.95 -17.01
N ASN A 296 -13.42 1.60 -16.69
CA ASN A 296 -13.12 0.96 -15.42
C ASN A 296 -13.27 1.98 -14.29
N GLU A 297 -13.79 1.53 -13.14
CA GLU A 297 -14.04 2.39 -12.00
C GLU A 297 -13.56 1.77 -10.70
N SER A 298 -13.21 2.64 -9.77
CA SER A 298 -12.85 2.31 -8.40
C SER A 298 -13.30 3.44 -7.48
N PHE A 299 -13.19 3.22 -6.17
CA PHE A 299 -13.50 4.25 -5.20
C PHE A 299 -12.58 4.18 -3.98
N ASP A 300 -12.50 5.30 -3.28
CA ASP A 300 -11.96 5.37 -1.93
C ASP A 300 -12.93 6.12 -1.02
N ASP A 301 -12.96 5.69 0.25
CA ASP A 301 -13.80 6.27 1.28
C ASP A 301 -12.91 7.04 2.26
N SER A 302 -13.37 8.17 2.79
CA SER A 302 -12.61 8.89 3.82
C SER A 302 -12.34 7.99 5.03
N ASP A 303 -11.18 8.04 5.67
CA ASP A 303 -10.80 7.04 6.69
C ASP A 303 -11.59 7.16 8.02
N VAL A 304 -12.06 8.37 8.32
CA VAL A 304 -12.68 8.73 9.61
C VAL A 304 -13.98 9.50 9.38
N SER A 305 -14.93 9.36 10.29
CA SER A 305 -16.16 10.14 10.29
C SER A 305 -15.92 11.60 10.67
N PHE A 306 -16.61 12.52 9.98
CA PHE A 306 -16.69 13.93 10.33
C PHE A 306 -18.14 14.33 10.67
N THR A 307 -18.30 15.47 11.32
CA THR A 307 -19.61 16.03 11.67
C THR A 307 -20.01 17.10 10.66
N ILE A 308 -21.25 17.07 10.18
CA ILE A 308 -21.89 18.23 9.52
C ILE A 308 -22.91 18.80 10.50
N THR A 309 -22.81 20.10 10.82
CA THR A 309 -23.66 20.78 11.83
C THR A 309 -25.03 21.20 11.29
N GLY A 310 -25.46 20.60 10.18
CA GLY A 310 -26.71 20.92 9.51
C GLY A 310 -27.94 20.38 10.21
N SER A 311 -29.07 20.58 9.53
CA SER A 311 -30.38 20.17 9.99
C SER A 311 -30.56 18.66 9.82
N VAL A 312 -30.99 17.95 10.88
CA VAL A 312 -31.23 16.50 10.83
C VAL A 312 -32.57 16.23 10.14
N CYS A 313 -32.61 15.33 9.15
CA CYS A 313 -33.88 14.92 8.55
C CYS A 313 -34.61 13.90 9.43
N ILE A 314 -35.32 14.40 10.44
CA ILE A 314 -36.04 13.54 11.39
C ILE A 314 -37.14 12.68 10.72
N ALA A 315 -37.57 13.02 9.50
CA ALA A 315 -38.59 12.27 8.77
C ALA A 315 -38.03 11.09 7.97
N ASP A 316 -36.72 11.02 7.72
CA ASP A 316 -36.07 9.88 7.08
C ASP A 316 -35.75 8.83 8.13
N LEU A 317 -36.72 7.94 8.35
CA LEU A 317 -36.61 6.90 9.37
C LEU A 317 -35.91 5.64 8.85
N THR A 318 -35.70 5.53 7.55
CA THR A 318 -34.91 4.45 6.95
C THR A 318 -33.43 4.78 6.88
N GLY A 319 -33.06 6.06 6.92
CA GLY A 319 -31.69 6.56 6.82
C GLY A 319 -31.13 6.47 5.41
N ASP A 320 -31.98 6.29 4.39
CA ASP A 320 -31.56 6.12 2.99
C ASP A 320 -31.43 7.47 2.23
N GLY A 321 -31.77 8.57 2.89
CA GLY A 321 -31.75 9.93 2.34
C GLY A 321 -32.95 10.26 1.46
N VAL A 322 -33.95 9.36 1.34
CA VAL A 322 -35.08 9.50 0.42
C VAL A 322 -36.41 9.34 1.14
N LEU A 323 -37.08 10.47 1.40
CA LEU A 323 -38.44 10.46 1.96
C LEU A 323 -39.43 9.78 1.03
N ASN A 324 -39.87 8.58 1.41
CA ASN A 324 -40.80 7.79 0.63
C ASN A 324 -41.75 6.96 1.53
N PHE A 325 -42.51 6.04 0.93
CA PHE A 325 -43.47 5.23 1.66
C PHE A 325 -42.82 4.33 2.73
N PHE A 326 -41.56 3.96 2.56
CA PHE A 326 -40.83 3.13 3.52
C PHE A 326 -40.61 3.87 4.84
N ASP A 327 -40.30 5.17 4.86
CA ASP A 327 -40.20 5.95 6.10
C ASP A 327 -41.53 6.01 6.85
N VAL A 328 -42.62 6.23 6.10
CA VAL A 328 -43.98 6.19 6.66
C VAL A 328 -44.27 4.81 7.26
N SER A 329 -43.84 3.74 6.60
CA SER A 329 -44.03 2.38 7.11
C SER A 329 -43.23 2.12 8.40
N VAL A 330 -42.00 2.63 8.49
CA VAL A 330 -41.17 2.56 9.71
C VAL A 330 -41.83 3.37 10.83
N PHE A 331 -42.28 4.59 10.55
CA PHE A 331 -42.99 5.43 11.51
C PHE A 331 -44.23 4.71 12.08
N LEU A 332 -45.08 4.13 11.23
CA LEU A 332 -46.31 3.46 11.68
C LEU A 332 -46.02 2.24 12.56
N ASN A 333 -44.97 1.49 12.26
CA ASN A 333 -44.54 0.36 13.08
C ASN A 333 -44.01 0.83 14.43
N ALA A 334 -43.13 1.84 14.43
CA ALA A 334 -42.57 2.43 15.64
C ALA A 334 -43.64 3.05 16.55
N TYR A 335 -44.59 3.79 15.95
CA TYR A 335 -45.72 4.40 16.66
C TYR A 335 -46.62 3.35 17.32
N THR A 336 -46.90 2.25 16.63
CA THR A 336 -47.68 1.13 17.20
C THR A 336 -46.93 0.44 18.33
N ALA A 337 -45.60 0.38 18.25
CA ALA A 337 -44.73 -0.21 19.27
C ALA A 337 -44.43 0.73 20.45
N MET A 338 -44.86 2.00 20.39
CA MET A 338 -44.46 3.06 21.33
C MET A 338 -42.94 3.18 21.45
N ASP A 339 -42.25 3.06 20.31
CA ASP A 339 -40.80 3.23 20.22
C ASP A 339 -40.45 4.72 20.29
N PRO A 340 -39.44 5.14 21.08
CA PRO A 340 -39.03 6.54 21.20
C PRO A 340 -38.79 7.27 19.88
N VAL A 341 -38.44 6.57 18.79
CA VAL A 341 -38.26 7.20 17.47
C VAL A 341 -39.58 7.76 16.90
N ALA A 342 -40.74 7.31 17.40
CA ALA A 342 -42.05 7.81 17.00
C ALA A 342 -42.57 8.98 17.85
N ASP A 343 -41.89 9.37 18.93
CA ASP A 343 -42.20 10.56 19.73
C ASP A 343 -41.56 11.80 19.07
N PHE A 344 -42.21 12.30 18.01
CA PHE A 344 -41.72 13.43 17.22
C PHE A 344 -41.88 14.77 17.94
N THR A 345 -42.71 14.84 18.97
CA THR A 345 -42.88 16.05 19.79
C THR A 345 -41.91 16.08 20.98
N GLY A 346 -41.37 14.93 21.37
CA GLY A 346 -40.41 14.77 22.47
C GLY A 346 -41.04 14.93 23.85
N ASP A 347 -42.36 14.76 23.97
CA ASP A 347 -43.10 14.98 25.22
C ASP A 347 -43.36 13.69 26.02
N GLY A 348 -42.96 12.54 25.47
CA GLY A 348 -43.12 11.21 26.06
C GLY A 348 -44.52 10.63 25.90
N LEU A 349 -45.41 11.28 25.13
CA LEU A 349 -46.72 10.77 24.73
C LEU A 349 -46.66 10.36 23.26
N TYR A 350 -47.41 9.32 22.90
CA TYR A 350 -47.53 8.85 21.51
C TYR A 350 -48.97 9.11 21.05
N ASP A 351 -49.21 10.27 20.48
CA ASP A 351 -50.55 10.73 20.14
C ASP A 351 -50.65 11.35 18.74
N PHE A 352 -51.77 12.01 18.44
CA PHE A 352 -52.00 12.61 17.14
C PHE A 352 -50.97 13.70 16.78
N PHE A 353 -50.40 14.37 17.79
CA PHE A 353 -49.43 15.44 17.56
C PHE A 353 -48.11 14.92 17.01
N ASP A 354 -47.68 13.70 17.36
CA ASP A 354 -46.49 13.08 16.74
C ASP A 354 -46.73 12.72 15.28
N VAL A 355 -47.90 12.17 14.97
CA VAL A 355 -48.29 11.88 13.58
C VAL A 355 -48.32 13.16 12.76
N SER A 356 -48.89 14.23 13.31
CA SER A 356 -48.91 15.56 12.69
C SER A 356 -47.51 16.13 12.50
N ALA A 357 -46.63 15.99 13.50
CA ALA A 357 -45.24 16.45 13.45
C ALA A 357 -44.42 15.69 12.41
N PHE A 358 -44.52 14.36 12.36
CA PHE A 358 -43.90 13.53 11.33
C PHE A 358 -44.38 13.93 9.93
N LEU A 359 -45.69 14.08 9.71
CA LEU A 359 -46.22 14.48 8.41
C LEU A 359 -45.77 15.89 8.00
N ASN A 360 -45.63 16.82 8.95
CA ASN A 360 -45.09 18.15 8.67
C ASN A 360 -43.61 18.08 8.27
N ALA A 361 -42.80 17.28 8.98
CA ALA A 361 -41.40 17.05 8.63
C ALA A 361 -41.26 16.34 7.27
N PHE A 362 -42.06 15.31 7.01
CA PHE A 362 -42.07 14.58 5.75
C PHE A 362 -42.48 15.46 4.56
N ASN A 363 -43.49 16.32 4.73
CA ASN A 363 -43.92 17.25 3.68
C ASN A 363 -42.97 18.45 3.49
N ALA A 364 -42.24 18.85 4.54
CA ALA A 364 -41.22 19.88 4.44
C ALA A 364 -40.04 19.41 3.58
N GLY A 365 -39.83 18.10 3.49
CA GLY A 365 -38.66 17.51 2.83
C GLY A 365 -37.48 17.38 3.80
N CYS A 366 -36.48 16.61 3.40
CA CYS A 366 -35.17 16.72 4.02
C CYS A 366 -34.48 18.00 3.49
N PRO A 367 -33.72 18.71 4.35
CA PRO A 367 -32.93 19.88 3.96
C PRO A 367 -31.81 19.55 2.96
#